data_AF-A0A7G9Y5V2-F1
#
_entry.id   AF-A0A7G9Y5V2-F1
#
_cell.length_a   1.000
_cell.length_b   1.000
_cell.length_c   1.000
_cell.angle_alpha   90.00
_cell.angle_beta   90.00
_cell.angle_gamma   90.00
#
_symmetry.space_group_name_H-M   'P 1'
#
loop_
_entity.id
_entity.type
_entity.pdbx_description
1 polymer ?
#
loop_
_entity_poly.entity_id
_entity_poly.type
_entity_poly.pdbx_seq_one_letter_code
_entity_poly.pdbx_strand_id
1 'polypeptide(L)'
;MHVTKIIIENFKCFEGRFPLELNKGLNILVGDNESGKSTILEAIHLALSGWIYGKHLRTELTQSLFNSRVIYNYLEGLKTQNRLLPPQILIELFFEIENDSQKALFEGNGNSTKQKACGIQFKISFNEKYQTEYELLLGSGDEINSLPIEFYDFSWSSFARDDRLTPKIIPFKSALIDSSNNRYQSGSDVYISRIIRDLLTDEQKVKISQAHRKLKDSFAEDDSIQEINKELKQKHISDKNVELSVDVSTKTAWETSLTTYLDNIPFNCIGRGEQCLVKTKLALSHKKSLEASIILLEEPENHLSHSKLNKFIKHIKASHNEKQIIISTHSSFVANKLGLRSLILLNTDQATNKRIESRLTDLDETTKKYFEKLAGFDTLRMILCRKAILVEGPSDELIVQKAYLKQKENLPIEDEVDVVSVGTSFLRFLEIAEKIKKPIVVVTDNDGDFENKITGKYKPYEDCATIKICADSNNDLNTLEPQLVDVNKDQLNVLREVLEIEETKYPDENSIIKYMKGHKTDCALKIFDTSKDVKFPKYILDAISWEYEQQ
;
A
#
# COMPACT_ATOMS: atom_id res chain seq x y z
N MET A 1 -2.86 -22.72 9.32
CA MET A 1 -4.03 -22.04 8.71
C MET A 1 -3.63 -20.67 8.19
N HIS A 2 -4.16 -20.22 7.04
CA HIS A 2 -3.96 -18.85 6.53
C HIS A 2 -5.05 -18.46 5.53
N VAL A 3 -5.12 -17.17 5.18
CA VAL A 3 -5.94 -16.69 4.05
C VAL A 3 -5.11 -16.83 2.78
N THR A 4 -5.59 -17.62 1.82
CA THR A 4 -4.89 -17.88 0.56
C THR A 4 -5.23 -16.87 -0.52
N LYS A 5 -6.45 -16.31 -0.49
CA LYS A 5 -6.95 -15.40 -1.50
C LYS A 5 -8.00 -14.46 -0.94
N ILE A 6 -8.05 -13.25 -1.47
CA ILE A 6 -9.15 -12.32 -1.31
C ILE A 6 -9.76 -11.99 -2.67
N ILE A 7 -11.08 -11.83 -2.73
CA ILE A 7 -11.77 -11.21 -3.87
C ILE A 7 -12.51 -9.99 -3.34
N ILE A 8 -12.25 -8.82 -3.92
CA ILE A 8 -12.91 -7.56 -3.58
C ILE A 8 -13.75 -7.13 -4.78
N GLU A 9 -15.01 -6.79 -4.56
CA GLU A 9 -15.92 -6.31 -5.61
C GLU A 9 -16.59 -5.01 -5.18
N ASN A 10 -16.47 -3.98 -6.03
CA ASN A 10 -17.12 -2.67 -5.90
C ASN A 10 -16.86 -1.90 -4.58
N PHE A 11 -15.77 -2.22 -3.88
CA PHE A 11 -15.39 -1.58 -2.62
C PHE A 11 -14.35 -0.48 -2.85
N LYS A 12 -14.69 0.76 -2.50
CA LYS A 12 -13.85 1.96 -2.66
C LYS A 12 -13.23 2.05 -4.07
N CYS A 13 -11.91 1.98 -4.19
CA CYS A 13 -11.20 2.12 -5.46
C CYS A 13 -11.33 0.90 -6.41
N PHE A 14 -11.84 -0.24 -5.95
CA PHE A 14 -11.99 -1.43 -6.77
C PHE A 14 -13.34 -1.45 -7.51
N GLU A 15 -13.29 -1.27 -8.83
CA GLU A 15 -14.44 -1.41 -9.73
C GLU A 15 -14.53 -2.84 -10.27
N GLY A 16 -15.67 -3.51 -10.04
CA GLY A 16 -15.81 -4.93 -10.36
C GLY A 16 -14.92 -5.83 -9.49
N ARG A 17 -14.71 -7.08 -9.92
CA ARG A 17 -13.98 -8.10 -9.14
C ARG A 17 -12.46 -7.95 -9.28
N PHE A 18 -11.79 -7.83 -8.14
CA PHE A 18 -10.35 -7.84 -8.00
C PHE A 18 -9.92 -9.05 -7.14
N PRO A 19 -9.34 -10.10 -7.74
CA PRO A 19 -8.73 -11.21 -7.01
C PRO A 19 -7.29 -10.87 -6.61
N LEU A 20 -6.90 -11.24 -5.39
CA LEU A 20 -5.54 -11.13 -4.88
C LEU A 20 -5.16 -12.39 -4.10
N GLU A 21 -4.10 -13.07 -4.52
CA GLU A 21 -3.58 -14.25 -3.82
C GLU A 21 -2.66 -13.83 -2.66
N LEU A 22 -2.51 -14.65 -1.63
CA LEU A 22 -1.73 -14.33 -0.43
C LEU A 22 -0.88 -15.52 -0.02
N ASN A 23 0.35 -15.23 0.39
CA ASN A 23 1.29 -16.19 0.96
C ASN A 23 0.93 -16.51 2.42
N LYS A 24 1.23 -17.74 2.87
CA LYS A 24 0.99 -18.22 4.26
C LYS A 24 1.62 -17.35 5.36
N GLY A 25 2.79 -16.76 5.09
CA GLY A 25 3.52 -15.93 6.03
C GLY A 25 3.37 -14.45 5.72
N LEU A 26 4.43 -13.88 5.17
CA LEU A 26 4.54 -12.45 4.91
C LEU A 26 4.03 -12.09 3.51
N ASN A 27 3.27 -11.01 3.45
CA ASN A 27 2.78 -10.36 2.25
C ASN A 27 3.07 -8.87 2.37
N ILE A 28 3.61 -8.29 1.31
CA ILE A 28 4.00 -6.88 1.27
C ILE A 28 3.32 -6.28 0.04
N LEU A 29 2.30 -5.47 0.28
CA LEU A 29 1.60 -4.72 -0.74
C LEU A 29 2.41 -3.45 -1.02
N VAL A 30 2.90 -3.33 -2.26
CA VAL A 30 3.66 -2.16 -2.73
C VAL A 30 3.01 -1.60 -3.96
N GLY A 31 3.03 -0.29 -4.11
CA GLY A 31 2.46 0.42 -5.25
C GLY A 31 2.31 1.90 -4.91
N ASP A 32 1.95 2.70 -5.90
CA ASP A 32 1.82 4.15 -5.73
C ASP A 32 0.67 4.55 -4.81
N ASN A 33 0.59 5.84 -4.51
CA ASN A 33 -0.57 6.37 -3.80
C ASN A 33 -1.87 6.01 -4.55
N GLU A 34 -2.93 5.77 -3.79
CA GLU A 34 -4.25 5.39 -4.34
C GLU A 34 -4.30 4.04 -5.07
N SER A 35 -3.23 3.22 -5.02
CA SER A 35 -3.22 1.88 -5.63
C SER A 35 -4.14 0.84 -4.97
N GLY A 36 -4.77 1.20 -3.85
CA GLY A 36 -5.70 0.32 -3.11
C GLY A 36 -5.07 -0.50 -1.99
N LYS A 37 -3.78 -0.30 -1.68
CA LYS A 37 -3.07 -0.95 -0.55
C LYS A 37 -3.87 -0.92 0.76
N SER A 38 -4.23 0.27 1.22
CA SER A 38 -5.00 0.46 2.46
C SER A 38 -6.39 -0.16 2.36
N THR A 39 -7.05 -0.01 1.20
CA THR A 39 -8.36 -0.59 0.93
C THR A 39 -8.37 -2.11 1.04
N ILE A 40 -7.30 -2.80 0.62
CA ILE A 40 -7.16 -4.26 0.80
C ILE A 40 -7.07 -4.63 2.28
N LEU A 41 -6.23 -3.92 3.06
CA LEU A 41 -6.13 -4.16 4.51
C LEU A 41 -7.48 -3.94 5.19
N GLU A 42 -8.17 -2.85 4.86
CA GLU A 42 -9.51 -2.55 5.38
C GLU A 42 -10.54 -3.60 4.98
N ALA A 43 -10.53 -4.08 3.73
CA ALA A 43 -11.45 -5.11 3.25
C ALA A 43 -11.27 -6.42 4.02
N ILE A 44 -10.02 -6.86 4.24
CA ILE A 44 -9.71 -8.04 5.04
C ILE A 44 -10.18 -7.83 6.49
N HIS A 45 -9.89 -6.66 7.07
CA HIS A 45 -10.29 -6.36 8.44
C HIS A 45 -11.82 -6.35 8.61
N LEU A 46 -12.52 -5.70 7.68
CA LEU A 46 -13.97 -5.57 7.65
C LEU A 46 -14.64 -6.95 7.53
N ALA A 47 -14.22 -7.77 6.59
CA ALA A 47 -14.79 -9.10 6.37
C ALA A 47 -14.57 -10.03 7.58
N LEU A 48 -13.47 -9.90 8.32
CA LEU A 48 -13.18 -10.74 9.49
C LEU A 48 -13.78 -10.24 10.79
N SER A 49 -14.07 -8.94 10.91
CA SER A 49 -14.45 -8.33 12.18
C SER A 49 -15.80 -7.61 12.19
N GLY A 50 -16.22 -7.05 11.05
CA GLY A 50 -17.34 -6.11 10.94
C GLY A 50 -17.00 -4.66 11.33
N TRP A 51 -15.71 -4.34 11.44
CA TRP A 51 -15.25 -3.01 11.86
C TRP A 51 -14.56 -2.28 10.72
N ILE A 52 -14.80 -0.98 10.65
CA ILE A 52 -14.13 -0.05 9.74
C ILE A 52 -13.87 1.25 10.50
N TYR A 53 -12.69 1.85 10.29
CA TYR A 53 -12.28 3.09 10.97
C TYR A 53 -12.38 3.05 12.51
N GLY A 54 -12.19 1.86 13.11
CA GLY A 54 -12.29 1.68 14.57
C GLY A 54 -13.71 1.68 15.14
N LYS A 55 -14.75 1.66 14.29
CA LYS A 55 -16.15 1.54 14.68
C LYS A 55 -16.82 0.37 13.98
N HIS A 56 -17.98 -0.05 14.49
CA HIS A 56 -18.76 -1.11 13.88
C HIS A 56 -19.43 -0.61 12.58
N LEU A 57 -19.47 -1.42 11.53
CA LEU A 57 -19.98 -1.01 10.22
C LEU A 57 -21.41 -0.45 10.28
N ARG A 58 -22.26 -0.99 11.16
CA ARG A 58 -23.65 -0.53 11.32
C ARG A 58 -23.80 0.98 11.56
N THR A 59 -22.80 1.63 12.16
CA THR A 59 -22.81 3.09 12.40
C THR A 59 -22.07 3.90 11.34
N GLU A 60 -21.31 3.25 10.46
CA GLU A 60 -20.42 3.87 9.47
C GLU A 60 -20.75 3.45 8.02
N LEU A 61 -21.86 2.74 7.82
CA LEU A 61 -22.33 2.34 6.49
C LEU A 61 -22.76 3.59 5.72
N THR A 62 -22.00 3.92 4.69
CA THR A 62 -22.20 5.11 3.85
C THR A 62 -21.97 4.75 2.38
N GLN A 63 -22.55 5.52 1.46
CA GLN A 63 -22.36 5.28 0.02
C GLN A 63 -20.89 5.39 -0.42
N SER A 64 -20.04 6.11 0.31
CA SER A 64 -18.62 6.28 -0.02
C SER A 64 -17.80 4.99 0.11
N LEU A 65 -18.36 3.94 0.72
CA LEU A 65 -17.75 2.61 0.73
C LEU A 65 -17.86 1.92 -0.63
N PHE A 66 -18.85 2.29 -1.45
CA PHE A 66 -19.03 1.76 -2.80
C PHE A 66 -18.12 2.50 -3.78
N ASN A 67 -17.72 1.81 -4.82
CA ASN A 67 -16.99 2.43 -5.92
C ASN A 67 -17.83 3.50 -6.61
N SER A 68 -17.24 4.68 -6.81
CA SER A 68 -17.95 5.85 -7.36
C SER A 68 -18.49 5.63 -8.77
N ARG A 69 -17.76 4.90 -9.62
CA ARG A 69 -18.20 4.58 -10.99
C ARG A 69 -19.35 3.60 -10.99
N VAL A 70 -19.35 2.64 -10.07
CA VAL A 70 -20.46 1.68 -9.92
C VAL A 70 -21.74 2.42 -9.50
N ILE A 71 -21.64 3.37 -8.56
CA ILE A 71 -22.78 4.22 -8.18
C ILE A 71 -23.23 5.07 -9.37
N TYR A 72 -22.29 5.74 -10.06
CA TYR A 72 -22.59 6.57 -11.21
C TYR A 72 -23.33 5.80 -12.30
N ASN A 73 -22.80 4.63 -12.69
CA ASN A 73 -23.42 3.77 -13.70
C ASN A 73 -24.83 3.35 -13.29
N TYR A 74 -25.04 3.01 -12.02
CA TYR A 74 -26.36 2.68 -11.50
C TYR A 74 -27.32 3.88 -11.59
N LEU A 75 -26.94 5.06 -11.10
CA LEU A 75 -27.78 6.26 -11.11
C LEU A 75 -28.13 6.72 -12.54
N GLU A 76 -27.16 6.67 -13.45
CA GLU A 76 -27.42 6.94 -14.88
C GLU A 76 -28.32 5.86 -15.50
N GLY A 77 -28.12 4.59 -15.11
CA GLY A 77 -28.98 3.48 -15.52
C GLY A 77 -30.45 3.67 -15.13
N LEU A 78 -30.73 4.28 -13.98
CA LEU A 78 -32.10 4.60 -13.54
C LEU A 78 -32.82 5.60 -14.47
N LYS A 79 -32.06 6.46 -15.17
CA LYS A 79 -32.60 7.42 -16.16
C LYS A 79 -32.95 6.76 -17.50
N THR A 80 -32.45 5.55 -17.74
CA THR A 80 -32.67 4.81 -19.00
C THR A 80 -33.83 3.82 -18.89
N GLN A 81 -34.29 3.28 -20.03
CA GLN A 81 -35.28 2.20 -20.05
C GLN A 81 -34.74 0.88 -19.46
N ASN A 82 -33.42 0.70 -19.40
CA ASN A 82 -32.75 -0.46 -18.81
C ASN A 82 -32.27 -0.15 -17.39
N ARG A 83 -33.19 -0.21 -16.43
CA ARG A 83 -32.86 0.02 -15.01
C ARG A 83 -31.86 -1.02 -14.52
N LEU A 84 -30.69 -0.54 -14.09
CA LEU A 84 -29.69 -1.38 -13.45
C LEU A 84 -30.13 -1.74 -12.02
N LEU A 85 -29.73 -2.92 -11.56
CA LEU A 85 -29.97 -3.36 -10.19
C LEU A 85 -29.14 -2.52 -9.21
N PRO A 86 -29.62 -2.32 -7.97
CA PRO A 86 -28.84 -1.67 -6.93
C PRO A 86 -27.46 -2.33 -6.76
N PRO A 87 -26.37 -1.54 -6.71
CA PRO A 87 -25.02 -2.08 -6.62
C PRO A 87 -24.80 -2.81 -5.29
N GLN A 88 -23.81 -3.70 -5.25
CA GLN A 88 -23.42 -4.45 -4.04
C GLN A 88 -21.91 -4.39 -3.85
N ILE A 89 -21.46 -4.45 -2.59
CA ILE A 89 -20.08 -4.74 -2.24
C ILE A 89 -19.99 -6.21 -1.85
N LEU A 90 -18.96 -6.87 -2.35
CA LEU A 90 -18.68 -8.26 -2.02
C LEU A 90 -17.19 -8.41 -1.69
N ILE A 91 -16.90 -8.97 -0.51
CA ILE A 91 -15.54 -9.32 -0.08
C ILE A 91 -15.53 -10.80 0.26
N GLU A 92 -14.73 -11.59 -0.45
CA GLU A 92 -14.57 -13.02 -0.20
C GLU A 92 -13.17 -13.31 0.31
N LEU A 93 -13.07 -14.11 1.38
CA LEU A 93 -11.80 -14.57 1.92
C LEU A 93 -11.74 -16.09 1.82
N PHE A 94 -10.70 -16.58 1.14
CA PHE A 94 -10.44 -18.00 0.96
C PHE A 94 -9.41 -18.44 1.99
N PHE A 95 -9.66 -19.60 2.59
CA PHE A 95 -8.89 -20.11 3.72
C PHE A 95 -8.25 -21.45 3.39
N GLU A 96 -7.04 -21.64 3.90
CA GLU A 96 -6.45 -22.96 4.07
C GLU A 96 -6.51 -23.33 5.55
N ILE A 97 -7.32 -24.35 5.86
CA ILE A 97 -7.56 -24.86 7.21
C ILE A 97 -7.06 -26.29 7.30
N GLU A 98 -6.16 -26.56 8.24
CA GLU A 98 -5.55 -27.88 8.43
C GLU A 98 -6.49 -28.85 9.21
N ASN A 99 -7.41 -28.32 10.02
CA ASN A 99 -8.37 -29.13 10.78
C ASN A 99 -9.65 -29.40 9.96
N ASP A 100 -9.92 -30.65 9.63
CA ASP A 100 -11.05 -31.06 8.79
C ASP A 100 -12.43 -30.72 9.38
N SER A 101 -12.60 -30.80 10.70
CA SER A 101 -13.88 -30.51 11.35
C SER A 101 -14.23 -29.02 11.25
N GLN A 102 -13.24 -28.15 11.44
CA GLN A 102 -13.42 -26.72 11.23
C GLN A 102 -13.61 -26.40 9.75
N LYS A 103 -12.81 -27.00 8.87
CA LYS A 103 -12.87 -26.81 7.42
C LYS A 103 -14.27 -27.10 6.87
N ALA A 104 -14.94 -28.15 7.35
CA ALA A 104 -16.28 -28.53 6.91
C ALA A 104 -17.34 -27.42 7.08
N LEU A 105 -17.20 -26.54 8.07
CA LEU A 105 -18.13 -25.42 8.30
C LEU A 105 -18.02 -24.31 7.25
N PHE A 106 -16.87 -24.23 6.57
CA PHE A 106 -16.52 -23.18 5.64
C PHE A 106 -16.32 -23.68 4.21
N GLU A 107 -16.31 -24.99 3.98
CA GLU A 107 -16.05 -25.60 2.67
C GLU A 107 -17.34 -25.74 1.85
N GLY A 108 -17.34 -25.18 0.65
CA GLY A 108 -18.44 -25.30 -0.30
C GLY A 108 -18.20 -24.52 -1.58
N ASN A 109 -19.27 -24.22 -2.32
CA ASN A 109 -19.22 -23.49 -3.60
C ASN A 109 -20.03 -22.19 -3.59
N GLY A 110 -20.34 -21.67 -2.41
CA GLY A 110 -21.06 -20.40 -2.20
C GLY A 110 -20.29 -19.14 -2.62
N ASN A 111 -19.02 -19.27 -3.01
CA ASN A 111 -18.19 -18.17 -3.51
C ASN A 111 -18.58 -17.71 -4.93
N SER A 112 -17.99 -16.61 -5.34
CA SER A 112 -18.19 -15.96 -6.64
C SER A 112 -17.63 -16.75 -7.82
N THR A 113 -16.66 -17.65 -7.59
CA THR A 113 -16.06 -18.51 -8.63
C THR A 113 -16.85 -19.80 -8.87
N LYS A 114 -17.80 -20.12 -7.97
CA LYS A 114 -18.59 -21.36 -7.95
C LYS A 114 -17.75 -22.64 -7.87
N GLN A 115 -16.49 -22.52 -7.47
CA GLN A 115 -15.59 -23.66 -7.28
C GLN A 115 -15.63 -24.11 -5.82
N LYS A 116 -15.34 -25.40 -5.58
CA LYS A 116 -15.24 -25.92 -4.22
C LYS A 116 -14.02 -25.30 -3.53
N ALA A 117 -14.26 -24.52 -2.48
CA ALA A 117 -13.22 -23.87 -1.69
C ALA A 117 -13.68 -23.71 -0.23
N CYS A 118 -12.74 -23.41 0.66
CA CYS A 118 -13.01 -23.09 2.05
C CYS A 118 -12.92 -21.57 2.25
N GLY A 119 -13.89 -20.94 2.90
CA GLY A 119 -13.88 -19.49 3.09
C GLY A 119 -15.18 -18.88 3.56
N ILE A 120 -15.19 -17.55 3.56
CA ILE A 120 -16.35 -16.72 3.88
C ILE A 120 -16.59 -15.66 2.83
N GLN A 121 -17.82 -15.19 2.80
CA GLN A 121 -18.29 -14.06 2.03
C GLN A 121 -18.83 -13.02 3.01
N PHE A 122 -18.41 -11.78 2.82
CA PHE A 122 -18.97 -10.60 3.46
C PHE A 122 -19.62 -9.73 2.38
N LYS A 123 -20.88 -9.37 2.58
CA LYS A 123 -21.68 -8.69 1.57
C LYS A 123 -22.35 -7.46 2.15
N ILE A 124 -22.36 -6.36 1.40
CA ILE A 124 -23.21 -5.20 1.63
C ILE A 124 -24.10 -5.05 0.39
N SER A 125 -25.41 -5.16 0.55
CA SER A 125 -26.34 -5.09 -0.57
C SER A 125 -27.69 -4.54 -0.17
N PHE A 126 -28.47 -4.16 -1.19
CA PHE A 126 -29.86 -3.80 -1.02
C PHE A 126 -30.62 -4.91 -0.27
N ASN A 127 -31.40 -4.51 0.72
CA ASN A 127 -32.21 -5.41 1.52
C ASN A 127 -33.59 -5.51 0.89
N GLU A 128 -33.91 -6.69 0.35
CA GLU A 128 -35.16 -6.98 -0.36
C GLU A 128 -36.43 -6.66 0.47
N LYS A 129 -36.32 -6.54 1.79
CA LYS A 129 -37.43 -6.09 2.64
C LYS A 129 -37.91 -4.67 2.33
N TYR A 130 -37.05 -3.81 1.78
CA TYR A 130 -37.38 -2.44 1.41
C TYR A 130 -37.75 -2.30 -0.07
N GLN A 131 -38.03 -3.41 -0.76
CA GLN A 131 -38.37 -3.40 -2.19
C GLN A 131 -39.57 -2.49 -2.49
N THR A 132 -40.60 -2.51 -1.63
CA THR A 132 -41.82 -1.70 -1.82
C THR A 132 -41.51 -0.21 -1.71
N GLU A 133 -40.79 0.19 -0.67
CA GLU A 133 -40.36 1.57 -0.42
C GLU A 133 -39.43 2.08 -1.52
N TYR A 134 -38.55 1.22 -2.01
CA TYR A 134 -37.65 1.52 -3.11
C TYR A 134 -38.41 1.73 -4.44
N GLU A 135 -39.42 0.90 -4.74
CA GLU A 135 -40.27 1.08 -5.91
C GLU A 135 -41.08 2.38 -5.85
N LEU A 136 -41.55 2.78 -4.66
CA LEU A 136 -42.19 4.07 -4.44
C LEU A 136 -41.23 5.24 -4.69
N LEU A 137 -39.97 5.14 -4.22
CA LEU A 137 -38.93 6.13 -4.49
C LEU A 137 -38.66 6.27 -5.99
N LEU A 138 -38.56 5.16 -6.73
CA LEU A 138 -38.41 5.17 -8.19
C LEU A 138 -39.64 5.71 -8.93
N GLY A 139 -40.83 5.66 -8.31
CA GLY A 139 -42.10 6.11 -8.86
C GLY A 139 -42.46 7.56 -8.53
N SER A 140 -41.75 8.24 -7.63
CA SER A 140 -42.08 9.61 -7.20
C SER A 140 -41.85 10.66 -8.31
N GLY A 141 -41.03 10.32 -9.31
CA GLY A 141 -40.64 11.22 -10.40
C GLY A 141 -39.50 12.17 -10.04
N ASP A 142 -38.98 12.10 -8.81
CA ASP A 142 -37.83 12.90 -8.38
C ASP A 142 -36.52 12.32 -8.93
N GLU A 143 -35.55 13.20 -9.20
CA GLU A 143 -34.23 12.77 -9.65
C GLU A 143 -33.41 12.20 -8.48
N ILE A 144 -33.07 10.92 -8.57
CA ILE A 144 -32.25 10.23 -7.56
C ILE A 144 -30.78 10.47 -7.88
N ASN A 145 -30.13 11.29 -7.05
CA ASN A 145 -28.73 11.70 -7.23
C ASN A 145 -27.75 10.98 -6.28
N SER A 146 -28.23 10.09 -5.42
CA SER A 146 -27.42 9.35 -4.46
C SER A 146 -27.95 7.94 -4.25
N LEU A 147 -27.09 7.04 -3.77
CA LEU A 147 -27.50 5.69 -3.42
C LEU A 147 -28.41 5.72 -2.16
N PRO A 148 -29.60 5.10 -2.16
CA PRO A 148 -30.48 5.04 -0.99
C PRO A 148 -29.92 4.05 0.04
N ILE A 149 -28.86 4.46 0.72
CA ILE A 149 -28.07 3.64 1.63
C ILE A 149 -28.88 3.14 2.83
N GLU A 150 -29.97 3.82 3.18
CA GLU A 150 -30.93 3.42 4.21
C GLU A 150 -31.62 2.08 3.92
N PHE A 151 -31.66 1.66 2.64
CA PHE A 151 -32.24 0.37 2.23
C PHE A 151 -31.19 -0.74 2.14
N TYR A 152 -29.95 -0.48 2.52
CA TYR A 152 -28.86 -1.46 2.49
C TYR A 152 -28.68 -2.15 3.84
N ASP A 153 -28.26 -3.40 3.79
CA ASP A 153 -27.82 -4.17 4.95
C ASP A 153 -26.54 -4.94 4.62
N PHE A 154 -25.91 -5.50 5.64
CA PHE A 154 -24.71 -6.33 5.48
C PHE A 154 -24.84 -7.68 6.17
N SER A 155 -24.19 -8.69 5.60
CA SER A 155 -24.25 -10.05 6.10
C SER A 155 -22.94 -10.81 5.88
N TRP A 156 -22.78 -11.89 6.63
CA TRP A 156 -21.73 -12.87 6.43
C TRP A 156 -22.35 -14.21 6.05
N SER A 157 -21.70 -14.92 5.14
CA SER A 157 -22.01 -16.30 4.84
C SER A 157 -20.74 -17.12 4.67
N SER A 158 -20.78 -18.42 4.96
CA SER A 158 -19.68 -19.32 4.61
C SER A 158 -19.80 -19.81 3.16
N PHE A 159 -18.73 -20.33 2.57
CA PHE A 159 -18.86 -20.98 1.24
C PHE A 159 -19.72 -22.25 1.28
N ALA A 160 -20.01 -22.80 2.47
CA ALA A 160 -21.01 -23.84 2.67
C ALA A 160 -22.46 -23.31 2.64
N ARG A 161 -22.68 -22.00 2.38
CA ARG A 161 -23.97 -21.31 2.34
C ARG A 161 -24.66 -21.24 3.71
N ASP A 162 -23.89 -21.17 4.79
CA ASP A 162 -24.44 -20.85 6.12
C ASP A 162 -24.41 -19.33 6.35
N ASP A 163 -25.58 -18.71 6.31
CA ASP A 163 -25.78 -17.26 6.47
C ASP A 163 -25.89 -16.82 7.94
N ARG A 164 -25.80 -17.75 8.90
CA ARG A 164 -25.83 -17.45 10.35
C ARG A 164 -24.45 -17.09 10.90
N LEU A 165 -23.50 -16.83 10.00
CA LEU A 165 -22.12 -16.60 10.34
C LEU A 165 -21.96 -15.26 11.07
N THR A 166 -21.14 -15.25 12.11
CA THR A 166 -20.78 -14.02 12.82
C THR A 166 -19.27 -13.94 12.97
N PRO A 167 -18.70 -12.72 13.12
CA PRO A 167 -17.27 -12.54 13.36
C PRO A 167 -16.68 -13.36 14.52
N LYS A 168 -17.51 -13.80 15.48
CA LYS A 168 -17.09 -14.67 16.58
C LYS A 168 -16.73 -16.08 16.12
N ILE A 169 -17.48 -16.64 15.16
CA ILE A 169 -17.34 -18.02 14.67
C ILE A 169 -16.17 -18.15 13.69
N ILE A 170 -15.81 -17.06 13.00
CA ILE A 170 -14.68 -17.04 12.06
C ILE A 170 -13.38 -17.41 12.79
N PRO A 171 -12.64 -18.44 12.31
CA PRO A 171 -11.43 -18.94 12.98
C PRO A 171 -10.22 -18.02 12.79
N PHE A 172 -10.35 -17.00 11.95
CA PHE A 172 -9.35 -15.96 11.72
C PHE A 172 -9.73 -14.68 12.45
N LYS A 173 -8.76 -14.08 13.14
CA LYS A 173 -8.91 -12.75 13.77
C LYS A 173 -7.90 -11.80 13.15
N SER A 174 -8.33 -10.59 12.80
CA SER A 174 -7.43 -9.59 12.23
C SER A 174 -7.13 -8.45 13.22
N ALA A 175 -5.89 -8.00 13.20
CA ALA A 175 -5.39 -6.85 13.94
C ALA A 175 -4.90 -5.80 12.95
N LEU A 176 -5.69 -4.72 12.76
CA LEU A 176 -5.33 -3.60 11.89
C LEU A 176 -4.58 -2.54 12.69
N ILE A 177 -3.31 -2.34 12.32
CA ILE A 177 -2.42 -1.37 12.93
C ILE A 177 -2.17 -0.28 11.90
N ASP A 178 -2.97 0.76 12.02
CA ASP A 178 -2.82 1.99 11.26
C ASP A 178 -1.91 2.95 12.03
N SER A 179 -0.82 3.36 11.37
CA SER A 179 0.17 4.29 11.89
C SER A 179 -0.29 5.75 11.72
N SER A 180 -1.12 6.04 10.72
CA SER A 180 -1.48 7.37 10.25
C SER A 180 -2.68 8.01 10.97
N ASN A 181 -3.55 7.22 11.60
CA ASN A 181 -4.88 7.69 11.96
C ASN A 181 -4.90 8.81 13.04
N ASN A 182 -5.30 10.00 12.60
CA ASN A 182 -5.55 11.21 13.41
C ASN A 182 -6.99 11.35 13.88
N ARG A 183 -7.91 10.50 13.41
CA ARG A 183 -9.30 10.95 13.32
C ARG A 183 -10.12 10.87 14.60
N TYR A 184 -9.73 10.09 15.62
CA TYR A 184 -10.43 10.10 16.91
C TYR A 184 -9.50 9.74 18.07
N GLN A 185 -9.34 10.67 19.03
CA GLN A 185 -8.69 10.42 20.33
C GLN A 185 -9.31 9.22 21.08
N SER A 186 -10.58 8.90 20.81
CA SER A 186 -11.31 7.79 21.43
C SER A 186 -11.05 6.42 20.78
N GLY A 187 -10.65 6.38 19.50
CA GLY A 187 -10.55 5.13 18.73
C GLY A 187 -9.24 4.37 18.93
N SER A 188 -8.12 5.08 19.15
CA SER A 188 -6.82 4.46 19.42
C SER A 188 -6.80 3.71 20.75
N ASP A 189 -7.50 4.25 21.75
CA ASP A 189 -7.61 3.66 23.09
C ASP A 189 -8.50 2.41 23.05
N VAL A 190 -9.60 2.43 22.28
CA VAL A 190 -10.47 1.25 22.07
C VAL A 190 -9.68 0.07 21.47
N TYR A 191 -8.77 0.32 20.53
CA TYR A 191 -7.98 -0.74 19.90
C TYR A 191 -7.01 -1.41 20.87
N ILE A 192 -6.24 -0.63 21.65
CA ILE A 192 -5.33 -1.19 22.67
C ILE A 192 -6.13 -1.86 23.77
N SER A 193 -7.18 -1.23 24.28
CA SER A 193 -8.07 -1.83 25.30
C SER A 193 -8.66 -3.14 24.81
N ARG A 194 -8.97 -3.27 23.52
CA ARG A 194 -9.41 -4.53 22.91
C ARG A 194 -8.30 -5.58 22.85
N ILE A 195 -7.09 -5.22 22.39
CA ILE A 195 -5.96 -6.18 22.40
C ILE A 195 -5.67 -6.66 23.83
N ILE A 196 -5.63 -5.73 24.79
CA ILE A 196 -5.44 -6.06 26.21
C ILE A 196 -6.56 -6.98 26.68
N ARG A 197 -7.84 -6.67 26.39
CA ARG A 197 -8.96 -7.54 26.72
C ARG A 197 -8.80 -8.95 26.14
N ASP A 198 -8.33 -9.05 24.91
CA ASP A 198 -8.17 -10.33 24.24
C ASP A 198 -6.97 -11.13 24.82
N LEU A 199 -5.98 -10.44 25.41
CA LEU A 199 -4.89 -11.01 26.23
C LEU A 199 -5.36 -11.48 27.62
N LEU A 200 -6.44 -10.93 28.17
CA LEU A 200 -6.96 -11.30 29.48
C LEU A 200 -7.74 -12.62 29.44
N THR A 201 -7.55 -13.44 30.46
CA THR A 201 -8.39 -14.63 30.69
C THR A 201 -9.80 -14.23 31.10
N ASP A 202 -10.79 -15.11 30.91
CA ASP A 202 -12.16 -14.79 31.29
C ASP A 202 -12.31 -14.58 32.81
N GLU A 203 -11.50 -15.25 33.62
CA GLU A 203 -11.39 -14.99 35.07
C GLU A 203 -10.89 -13.56 35.37
N GLN A 204 -9.86 -13.10 34.65
CA GLN A 204 -9.34 -11.73 34.79
C GLN A 204 -10.38 -10.67 34.37
N LYS A 205 -11.14 -10.92 33.29
CA LYS A 205 -12.23 -10.02 32.86
C LYS A 205 -13.32 -9.89 33.93
N VAL A 206 -13.67 -11.00 34.59
CA VAL A 206 -14.63 -10.98 35.72
C VAL A 206 -14.08 -10.16 36.87
N LYS A 207 -12.80 -10.33 37.24
CA LYS A 207 -12.16 -9.53 38.30
C LYS A 207 -12.16 -8.03 38.01
N ILE A 208 -11.85 -7.63 36.77
CA ILE A 208 -11.88 -6.22 36.36
C ILE A 208 -13.30 -5.66 36.40
N SER A 209 -14.29 -6.42 35.92
CA SER A 209 -15.70 -6.01 35.97
C SER A 209 -16.17 -5.84 37.42
N GLN A 210 -15.73 -6.69 38.35
CA GLN A 210 -16.02 -6.55 39.77
C GLN A 210 -15.33 -5.32 40.38
N ALA A 211 -14.07 -5.05 40.04
CA ALA A 211 -13.35 -3.87 40.49
C ALA A 211 -14.03 -2.57 40.01
N HIS A 212 -14.50 -2.55 38.76
CA HIS A 212 -15.23 -1.41 38.20
C HIS A 212 -16.57 -1.18 38.90
N ARG A 213 -17.29 -2.25 39.29
CA ARG A 213 -18.49 -2.12 40.14
C ARG A 213 -18.16 -1.55 41.53
N LYS A 214 -17.10 -2.03 42.17
CA LYS A 214 -16.67 -1.50 43.48
C LYS A 214 -16.33 -0.01 43.42
N LEU A 215 -15.79 0.49 42.29
CA LEU A 215 -15.56 1.92 42.11
C LEU A 215 -16.86 2.73 42.14
N LYS A 216 -17.95 2.19 41.58
CA LYS A 216 -19.28 2.83 41.67
C LYS A 216 -19.78 2.86 43.11
N ASP A 217 -19.66 1.74 43.81
CA ASP A 217 -20.10 1.62 45.20
C ASP A 217 -19.33 2.60 46.08
N SER A 218 -17.99 2.62 45.96
CA SER A 218 -17.13 3.57 46.71
C SER A 218 -17.37 5.03 46.34
N PHE A 219 -17.67 5.36 45.08
CA PHE A 219 -18.01 6.74 44.70
C PHE A 219 -19.35 7.18 45.28
N ALA A 220 -20.34 6.28 45.34
CA ALA A 220 -21.63 6.57 45.95
C ALA A 220 -21.55 6.68 47.49
N GLU A 221 -20.60 5.98 48.10
CA GLU A 221 -20.32 6.03 49.54
C GLU A 221 -19.50 7.25 49.98
N ASP A 222 -18.89 8.01 49.06
CA ASP A 222 -18.11 9.21 49.40
C ASP A 222 -19.00 10.32 50.00
N ASP A 223 -18.57 10.86 51.14
CA ASP A 223 -19.32 11.86 51.90
C ASP A 223 -19.64 13.10 51.05
N SER A 224 -18.73 13.54 50.18
CA SER A 224 -18.92 14.72 49.32
C SER A 224 -20.04 14.47 48.30
N ILE A 225 -20.10 13.25 47.75
CA ILE A 225 -21.13 12.87 46.78
C ILE A 225 -22.49 12.71 47.47
N GLN A 226 -22.52 12.19 48.70
CA GLN A 226 -23.75 12.10 49.49
C GLN A 226 -24.31 13.49 49.83
N GLU A 227 -23.46 14.44 50.20
CA GLU A 227 -23.88 15.84 50.44
C GLU A 227 -24.44 16.49 49.18
N ILE A 228 -23.77 16.35 48.03
CA ILE A 228 -24.24 16.85 46.74
C ILE A 228 -25.60 16.23 46.38
N ASN A 229 -25.75 14.91 46.54
CA ASN A 229 -27.01 14.21 46.28
C ASN A 229 -28.14 14.63 47.23
N LYS A 230 -27.80 15.00 48.47
CA LYS A 230 -28.75 15.54 49.43
C LYS A 230 -29.21 16.95 49.03
N GLU A 231 -28.31 17.81 48.57
CA GLU A 231 -28.66 19.12 48.02
C GLU A 231 -29.53 19.03 46.77
N LEU A 232 -29.18 18.14 45.83
CA LEU A 232 -29.92 17.95 44.58
C LEU A 232 -31.37 17.50 44.84
N LYS A 233 -31.59 16.65 45.85
CA LYS A 233 -32.92 16.23 46.30
C LYS A 233 -33.74 17.38 46.88
N GLN A 234 -33.10 18.37 47.52
CA GLN A 234 -33.77 19.50 48.14
C GLN A 234 -34.16 20.60 47.14
N LYS A 235 -33.46 20.70 45.99
CA LYS A 235 -33.64 21.80 45.03
C LYS A 235 -34.86 21.67 44.09
N HIS A 236 -35.78 20.72 44.31
CA HIS A 236 -37.02 20.52 43.53
C HIS A 236 -36.87 20.73 42.01
N ILE A 237 -35.83 20.12 41.43
CA ILE A 237 -35.48 20.27 40.02
C ILE A 237 -36.48 19.52 39.10
N SER A 238 -37.13 18.48 39.63
CA SER A 238 -38.12 17.66 38.93
C SER A 238 -39.08 17.05 39.96
N ASP A 239 -40.24 16.58 39.52
CA ASP A 239 -41.15 15.71 40.32
C ASP A 239 -40.54 14.32 40.65
N LYS A 240 -39.29 14.08 40.24
CA LYS A 240 -38.52 12.85 40.47
C LYS A 240 -37.24 13.19 41.20
N ASN A 241 -36.76 12.25 42.02
CA ASN A 241 -35.48 12.37 42.70
C ASN A 241 -34.35 12.40 41.66
N VAL A 242 -33.55 13.46 41.68
CA VAL A 242 -32.34 13.61 40.86
C VAL A 242 -31.13 13.25 41.71
N GLU A 243 -30.31 12.34 41.22
CA GLU A 243 -29.06 11.92 41.87
C GLU A 243 -27.93 11.79 40.86
N LEU A 244 -26.72 12.07 41.32
CA LEU A 244 -25.46 11.87 40.61
C LEU A 244 -24.93 10.46 40.93
N SER A 245 -24.55 9.71 39.90
CA SER A 245 -23.95 8.38 40.02
C SER A 245 -22.91 8.16 38.92
N VAL A 246 -21.99 7.21 39.13
CA VAL A 246 -21.07 6.75 38.08
C VAL A 246 -21.83 5.87 37.10
N ASP A 247 -21.70 6.17 35.81
CA ASP A 247 -22.29 5.35 34.76
C ASP A 247 -21.54 4.02 34.62
N VAL A 248 -22.23 2.93 34.98
CA VAL A 248 -21.77 1.53 34.82
C VAL A 248 -22.77 0.74 33.96
N SER A 249 -23.62 1.43 33.20
CA SER A 249 -24.82 0.85 32.59
C SER A 249 -24.55 -0.07 31.40
N THR A 250 -23.34 -0.07 30.84
CA THR A 250 -23.02 -0.88 29.65
C THR A 250 -22.16 -2.10 29.98
N LYS A 251 -22.38 -3.19 29.22
CA LYS A 251 -21.62 -4.44 29.34
C LYS A 251 -20.10 -4.26 29.11
N THR A 252 -19.72 -3.13 28.51
CA THR A 252 -18.37 -2.73 28.12
C THR A 252 -17.90 -1.47 28.86
N ALA A 253 -18.61 -1.01 29.90
CA ALA A 253 -18.31 0.26 30.57
C ALA A 253 -16.86 0.34 31.07
N TRP A 254 -16.33 -0.76 31.61
CA TRP A 254 -14.94 -0.82 32.05
C TRP A 254 -13.94 -0.72 30.88
N GLU A 255 -14.30 -1.16 29.67
CA GLU A 255 -13.44 -1.07 28.48
C GLU A 255 -13.22 0.38 28.06
N THR A 256 -14.26 1.21 28.19
CA THR A 256 -14.21 2.64 27.89
C THR A 256 -13.61 3.50 29.01
N SER A 257 -13.53 2.97 30.24
CA SER A 257 -12.95 3.69 31.39
C SER A 257 -11.44 3.45 31.58
N LEU A 258 -10.85 2.44 30.93
CA LEU A 258 -9.43 2.13 31.08
C LEU A 258 -8.58 2.92 30.10
N THR A 259 -7.59 3.65 30.62
CA THR A 259 -6.50 4.25 29.84
C THR A 259 -5.23 3.43 30.02
N THR A 260 -4.56 3.10 28.93
CA THR A 260 -3.28 2.38 28.98
C THR A 260 -2.14 3.37 29.20
N TYR A 261 -1.17 3.02 30.06
CA TYR A 261 0.01 3.84 30.33
C TYR A 261 1.30 3.09 29.97
N LEU A 262 2.30 3.81 29.48
CA LEU A 262 3.69 3.33 29.33
C LEU A 262 4.60 4.31 30.07
N ASP A 263 5.41 3.83 31.01
CA ASP A 263 6.30 4.66 31.83
C ASP A 263 5.61 5.92 32.41
N ASN A 264 4.38 5.74 32.93
CA ASN A 264 3.52 6.81 33.49
C ASN A 264 2.99 7.85 32.49
N ILE A 265 3.17 7.65 31.19
CA ILE A 265 2.60 8.50 30.14
C ILE A 265 1.37 7.78 29.54
N PRO A 266 0.20 8.43 29.44
CA PRO A 266 -0.95 7.87 28.73
C PRO A 266 -0.55 7.45 27.31
N PHE A 267 -0.99 6.29 26.85
CA PHE A 267 -0.57 5.69 25.59
C PHE A 267 -0.77 6.63 24.40
N ASN A 268 -1.90 7.34 24.37
CA ASN A 268 -2.25 8.34 23.37
C ASN A 268 -1.32 9.58 23.36
N CYS A 269 -0.58 9.84 24.44
CA CYS A 269 0.40 10.92 24.56
C CYS A 269 1.84 10.51 24.19
N ILE A 270 2.08 9.24 23.88
CA ILE A 270 3.41 8.74 23.49
C ILE A 270 3.66 9.03 22.00
N GLY A 271 4.94 9.19 21.61
CA GLY A 271 5.32 9.30 20.20
C GLY A 271 4.79 8.13 19.34
N ARG A 272 4.23 8.45 18.17
CA ARG A 272 3.54 7.50 17.26
C ARG A 272 4.37 6.28 16.88
N GLY A 273 5.67 6.46 16.69
CA GLY A 273 6.57 5.35 16.40
C GLY A 273 6.55 4.29 17.49
N GLU A 274 6.57 4.71 18.75
CA GLU A 274 6.49 3.77 19.89
C GLU A 274 5.08 3.18 20.01
N GLN A 275 4.03 3.96 19.77
CA GLN A 275 2.66 3.44 19.71
C GLN A 275 2.53 2.31 18.67
N CYS A 276 3.08 2.50 17.47
CA CYS A 276 3.10 1.49 16.41
C CYS A 276 3.85 0.21 16.84
N LEU A 277 5.02 0.37 17.46
CA LEU A 277 5.80 -0.75 17.98
C LEU A 277 5.06 -1.53 19.06
N VAL A 278 4.44 -0.84 20.02
CA VAL A 278 3.68 -1.45 21.11
C VAL A 278 2.44 -2.18 20.58
N LYS A 279 1.63 -1.52 19.73
CA LYS A 279 0.46 -2.14 19.06
C LYS A 279 0.85 -3.45 18.37
N THR A 280 1.95 -3.42 17.62
CA THR A 280 2.41 -4.59 16.89
C THR A 280 2.93 -5.69 17.80
N LYS A 281 3.73 -5.34 18.82
CA LYS A 281 4.22 -6.32 19.79
C LYS A 281 3.06 -7.00 20.54
N LEU A 282 2.04 -6.24 20.91
CA LEU A 282 0.83 -6.80 21.56
C LEU A 282 0.03 -7.71 20.62
N ALA A 283 -0.12 -7.32 19.35
CA ALA A 283 -0.76 -8.17 18.34
C ALA A 283 0.05 -9.47 18.08
N LEU A 284 1.38 -9.39 18.09
CA LEU A 284 2.29 -10.52 17.95
C LEU A 284 2.32 -11.41 19.20
N SER A 285 2.21 -10.85 20.40
CA SER A 285 2.26 -11.61 21.66
C SER A 285 0.98 -12.36 21.99
N HIS A 286 -0.13 -12.08 21.28
CA HIS A 286 -1.39 -12.80 21.44
C HIS A 286 -1.17 -14.30 21.16
N LYS A 287 -1.14 -15.10 22.23
CA LYS A 287 -0.83 -16.54 22.28
C LYS A 287 -2.07 -17.44 22.32
N LYS A 288 -3.29 -16.91 22.22
CA LYS A 288 -4.49 -17.77 22.16
C LYS A 288 -4.42 -18.62 20.89
N SER A 289 -4.13 -19.89 21.13
CA SER A 289 -3.37 -20.79 20.28
C SER A 289 -4.20 -21.62 19.29
N LEU A 290 -5.37 -21.14 18.86
CA LEU A 290 -6.24 -21.84 17.90
C LEU A 290 -6.98 -20.93 16.91
N GLU A 291 -6.93 -19.60 17.09
CA GLU A 291 -7.59 -18.63 16.21
C GLU A 291 -6.51 -17.90 15.39
N ALA A 292 -6.36 -18.25 14.12
CA ALA A 292 -5.29 -17.75 13.26
C ALA A 292 -5.33 -16.20 13.19
N SER A 293 -4.31 -15.56 13.78
CA SER A 293 -4.26 -14.10 13.95
C SER A 293 -3.52 -13.44 12.78
N ILE A 294 -4.26 -12.78 11.90
CA ILE A 294 -3.74 -12.01 10.76
C ILE A 294 -3.37 -10.61 11.25
N ILE A 295 -2.15 -10.16 10.93
CA ILE A 295 -1.71 -8.81 11.27
C ILE A 295 -1.68 -7.97 10.01
N LEU A 296 -2.40 -6.86 10.03
CA LEU A 296 -2.51 -5.91 8.93
C LEU A 296 -1.80 -4.63 9.36
N LEU A 297 -0.70 -4.29 8.68
CA LEU A 297 0.16 -3.15 9.01
C LEU A 297 0.11 -2.14 7.89
N GLU A 298 -0.29 -0.91 8.22
CA GLU A 298 -0.33 0.18 7.27
C GLU A 298 0.86 1.12 7.44
N GLU A 299 1.69 1.20 6.39
CA GLU A 299 2.84 2.10 6.24
C GLU A 299 3.66 2.27 7.53
N PRO A 300 4.22 1.17 8.10
CA PRO A 300 4.94 1.22 9.36
C PRO A 300 6.15 2.17 9.34
N GLU A 301 6.67 2.52 8.17
CA GLU A 301 7.75 3.48 7.96
C GLU A 301 7.42 4.92 8.38
N ASN A 302 6.16 5.36 8.30
CA ASN A 302 5.79 6.78 8.46
C ASN A 302 6.18 7.38 9.82
N HIS A 303 6.34 6.54 10.84
CA HIS A 303 6.67 6.98 12.20
C HIS A 303 7.88 6.26 12.80
N LEU A 304 8.62 5.49 11.99
CA LEU A 304 9.79 4.74 12.42
C LEU A 304 11.04 5.22 11.69
N SER A 305 12.10 5.53 12.44
CA SER A 305 13.42 5.73 11.84
C SER A 305 13.91 4.43 11.19
N HIS A 306 14.77 4.52 10.16
CA HIS A 306 15.29 3.36 9.43
C HIS A 306 15.84 2.25 10.35
N SER A 307 16.56 2.61 11.42
CA SER A 307 17.10 1.67 12.40
C SER A 307 16.01 0.99 13.23
N LYS A 308 14.96 1.72 13.64
CA LYS A 308 13.82 1.16 14.38
C LYS A 308 12.96 0.27 13.47
N LEU A 309 12.76 0.67 12.22
CA LEU A 309 12.09 -0.11 11.20
C LEU A 309 12.83 -1.44 10.94
N ASN A 310 14.17 -1.43 10.83
CA ASN A 310 14.93 -2.68 10.71
C ASN A 310 14.75 -3.62 11.91
N LYS A 311 14.79 -3.08 13.14
CA LYS A 311 14.50 -3.87 14.35
C LYS A 311 13.07 -4.43 14.32
N PHE A 312 12.13 -3.62 13.87
CA PHE A 312 10.74 -3.99 13.70
C PHE A 312 10.55 -5.12 12.69
N ILE A 313 11.10 -4.98 11.48
CA ILE A 313 11.11 -6.00 10.43
C ILE A 313 11.75 -7.30 10.94
N LYS A 314 12.86 -7.22 11.68
CA LYS A 314 13.51 -8.40 12.28
C LYS A 314 12.59 -9.13 13.26
N HIS A 315 11.87 -8.40 14.12
CA HIS A 315 10.91 -9.00 15.05
C HIS A 315 9.74 -9.66 14.32
N ILE A 316 9.21 -8.98 13.30
CA ILE A 316 8.17 -9.55 12.45
C ILE A 316 8.67 -10.87 11.87
N LYS A 317 9.84 -10.89 11.21
CA LYS A 317 10.50 -12.09 10.64
C LYS A 317 10.66 -13.24 11.63
N ALA A 318 11.05 -12.95 12.86
CA ALA A 318 11.20 -13.97 13.90
C ALA A 318 9.87 -14.62 14.32
N SER A 319 8.75 -13.92 14.14
CA SER A 319 7.40 -14.39 14.51
C SER A 319 6.60 -15.00 13.35
N HIS A 320 7.19 -15.16 12.16
CA HIS A 320 6.49 -15.62 10.94
C HIS A 320 5.92 -17.04 10.99
N ASN A 321 6.38 -17.90 11.91
CA ASN A 321 6.03 -19.32 11.88
C ASN A 321 4.60 -19.61 12.34
N GLU A 322 3.90 -18.66 12.96
CA GLU A 322 2.56 -18.88 13.52
C GLU A 322 1.48 -17.89 13.01
N LYS A 323 1.85 -16.79 12.34
CA LYS A 323 0.94 -15.71 11.96
C LYS A 323 1.15 -15.24 10.52
N GLN A 324 0.04 -14.95 9.84
CA GLN A 324 0.05 -14.30 8.53
C GLN A 324 0.12 -12.79 8.70
N ILE A 325 1.03 -12.13 7.98
CA ILE A 325 1.29 -10.70 8.11
C ILE A 325 1.17 -10.07 6.74
N ILE A 326 0.36 -9.01 6.64
CA ILE A 326 0.15 -8.24 5.42
C ILE A 326 0.52 -6.80 5.72
N ILE A 327 1.52 -6.29 5.02
CA ILE A 327 2.08 -4.95 5.22
C ILE A 327 1.85 -4.14 3.97
N SER A 328 1.24 -2.96 4.06
CA SER A 328 1.33 -1.98 2.98
C SER A 328 2.53 -1.07 3.19
N THR A 329 3.22 -0.74 2.11
CA THR A 329 4.34 0.20 2.13
C THR A 329 4.47 0.87 0.77
N HIS A 330 4.86 2.15 0.77
CA HIS A 330 5.37 2.84 -0.41
C HIS A 330 6.91 2.94 -0.34
N SER A 331 7.51 2.51 0.76
CA SER A 331 8.95 2.57 0.97
C SER A 331 9.68 1.43 0.27
N SER A 332 10.51 1.80 -0.70
CA SER A 332 11.49 0.91 -1.34
C SER A 332 12.38 0.19 -0.32
N PHE A 333 12.69 0.85 0.80
CA PHE A 333 13.53 0.30 1.85
C PHE A 333 12.87 -0.87 2.60
N VAL A 334 11.59 -0.74 2.96
CA VAL A 334 10.82 -1.76 3.69
C VAL A 334 10.72 -3.03 2.85
N ALA A 335 10.33 -2.87 1.59
CA ALA A 335 10.06 -3.96 0.68
C ALA A 335 11.31 -4.79 0.32
N ASN A 336 12.46 -4.14 0.06
CA ASN A 336 13.72 -4.85 -0.19
C ASN A 336 14.17 -5.70 1.02
N LYS A 337 14.04 -5.16 2.24
CA LYS A 337 14.47 -5.88 3.46
C LYS A 337 13.55 -7.01 3.85
N LEU A 338 12.26 -6.92 3.53
CA LEU A 338 11.28 -7.93 3.86
C LEU A 338 11.31 -9.13 2.90
N GLY A 339 11.83 -8.96 1.69
CA GLY A 339 12.20 -10.02 0.74
C GLY A 339 11.30 -10.05 -0.49
N LEU A 340 11.90 -10.26 -1.67
CA LEU A 340 11.20 -10.14 -2.95
C LEU A 340 10.05 -11.14 -3.15
N ARG A 341 10.17 -12.34 -2.56
CA ARG A 341 9.11 -13.39 -2.65
C ARG A 341 7.78 -12.96 -2.04
N SER A 342 7.83 -12.05 -1.09
CA SER A 342 6.67 -11.57 -0.35
C SER A 342 6.04 -10.32 -0.97
N LEU A 343 6.66 -9.76 -2.02
CA LEU A 343 6.18 -8.54 -2.67
C LEU A 343 5.03 -8.82 -3.63
N ILE A 344 3.99 -8.03 -3.47
CA ILE A 344 2.82 -7.98 -4.33
C ILE A 344 2.70 -6.53 -4.80
N LEU A 345 2.89 -6.32 -6.09
CA LEU A 345 2.83 -5.01 -6.72
C LEU A 345 1.40 -4.71 -7.14
N LEU A 346 0.89 -3.57 -6.72
CA LEU A 346 -0.44 -3.07 -7.07
C LEU A 346 -0.28 -1.89 -8.00
N ASN A 347 -0.70 -2.09 -9.24
CA ASN A 347 -0.69 -1.05 -10.27
C ASN A 347 -2.12 -0.77 -10.72
N THR A 348 -2.31 0.37 -11.38
CA THR A 348 -3.53 0.65 -12.15
C THR A 348 -3.21 0.59 -13.63
N ASP A 349 -4.02 -0.21 -14.31
CA ASP A 349 -4.09 -0.19 -15.77
C ASP A 349 -4.61 1.19 -16.18
N GLN A 350 -3.81 1.93 -16.95
CA GLN A 350 -4.14 3.31 -17.33
C GLN A 350 -5.31 3.35 -18.33
N ALA A 351 -5.45 2.33 -19.18
CA ALA A 351 -6.50 2.27 -20.20
C ALA A 351 -7.86 1.96 -19.56
N THR A 352 -7.91 0.97 -18.67
CA THR A 352 -9.19 0.56 -18.05
C THR A 352 -9.44 1.19 -16.69
N ASN A 353 -8.45 1.89 -16.11
CA ASN A 353 -8.43 2.37 -14.73
C ASN A 353 -8.72 1.27 -13.69
N LYS A 354 -8.45 0.00 -14.04
CA LYS A 354 -8.66 -1.14 -13.14
C LYS A 354 -7.38 -1.43 -12.39
N ARG A 355 -7.51 -1.89 -11.16
CA ARG A 355 -6.36 -2.33 -10.37
C ARG A 355 -5.94 -3.74 -10.79
N ILE A 356 -4.65 -3.91 -10.97
CA ILE A 356 -4.01 -5.17 -11.35
C ILE A 356 -2.92 -5.49 -10.35
N GLU A 357 -2.79 -6.78 -10.02
CA GLU A 357 -1.65 -7.25 -9.24
C GLU A 357 -0.55 -7.78 -10.17
N SER A 358 0.70 -7.62 -9.74
CA SER A 358 1.86 -8.24 -10.37
C SER A 358 2.77 -8.80 -9.30
N ARG A 359 3.36 -9.96 -9.57
CA ARG A 359 4.25 -10.67 -8.65
C ARG A 359 5.61 -10.87 -9.27
N LEU A 360 6.62 -10.86 -8.42
CA LEU A 360 8.00 -11.18 -8.79
C LEU A 360 8.32 -12.66 -8.53
N THR A 361 7.34 -13.54 -8.65
CA THR A 361 7.47 -14.97 -8.30
C THR A 361 8.30 -15.76 -9.31
N ASP A 362 8.34 -15.31 -10.57
CA ASP A 362 8.97 -16.00 -11.69
C ASP A 362 10.29 -15.34 -12.15
N LEU A 363 11.05 -14.79 -11.20
CA LEU A 363 12.42 -14.31 -11.45
C LEU A 363 13.42 -15.45 -11.29
N ASP A 364 14.49 -15.43 -12.08
CA ASP A 364 15.63 -16.32 -11.90
C ASP A 364 16.20 -16.20 -10.47
N GLU A 365 16.60 -17.33 -9.89
CA GLU A 365 17.08 -17.39 -8.52
C GLU A 365 18.39 -16.59 -8.33
N THR A 366 19.17 -16.36 -9.39
CA THR A 366 20.35 -15.49 -9.33
C THR A 366 19.99 -14.01 -9.24
N THR A 367 19.05 -13.54 -10.07
CA THR A 367 18.50 -12.18 -10.06
C THR A 367 17.85 -11.86 -8.72
N LYS A 368 17.09 -12.82 -8.18
CA LYS A 368 16.45 -12.71 -6.89
C LYS A 368 17.44 -12.56 -5.73
N LYS A 369 18.44 -13.45 -5.64
CA LYS A 369 19.47 -13.39 -4.61
C LYS A 369 20.29 -12.11 -4.70
N TYR A 370 20.49 -11.58 -5.90
CA TYR A 370 21.16 -10.31 -6.11
C TYR A 370 20.38 -9.18 -5.42
N PHE A 371 19.09 -9.00 -5.73
CA PHE A 371 18.27 -7.93 -5.16
C PHE A 371 17.95 -8.11 -3.66
N GLU A 372 17.83 -9.33 -3.15
CA GLU A 372 17.68 -9.56 -1.70
C GLU A 372 18.93 -9.16 -0.89
N LYS A 373 20.12 -9.29 -1.49
CA LYS A 373 21.40 -8.95 -0.85
C LYS A 373 21.81 -7.51 -1.07
N LEU A 374 21.41 -6.91 -2.18
CA LEU A 374 21.78 -5.55 -2.51
C LEU A 374 21.08 -4.60 -1.54
N ALA A 375 21.86 -4.04 -0.63
CA ALA A 375 21.43 -2.93 0.20
C ALA A 375 21.50 -1.67 -0.66
N GLY A 376 20.47 -1.38 -1.45
CA GLY A 376 20.52 -0.27 -2.40
C GLY A 376 19.16 0.05 -3.00
N PHE A 377 18.94 1.33 -3.29
CA PHE A 377 17.64 1.98 -3.36
C PHE A 377 16.90 1.84 -4.72
N ASP A 378 17.43 1.08 -5.68
CA ASP A 378 17.14 1.34 -7.09
C ASP A 378 16.02 0.46 -7.69
N THR A 379 15.87 -0.77 -7.22
CA THR A 379 14.93 -1.73 -7.83
C THR A 379 13.47 -1.32 -7.64
N LEU A 380 13.10 -0.86 -6.45
CA LEU A 380 11.72 -0.47 -6.18
C LEU A 380 11.41 0.95 -6.64
N ARG A 381 12.42 1.82 -6.71
CA ARG A 381 12.31 3.12 -7.39
C ARG A 381 11.90 2.93 -8.85
N MET A 382 12.62 2.05 -9.57
CA MET A 382 12.25 1.64 -10.92
C MET A 382 10.84 1.03 -10.99
N ILE A 383 10.45 0.18 -10.03
CA ILE A 383 9.12 -0.45 -10.03
C ILE A 383 7.99 0.57 -9.80
N LEU A 384 8.21 1.60 -8.98
CA LEU A 384 7.17 2.56 -8.58
C LEU A 384 7.06 3.77 -9.52
N CYS A 385 8.17 4.27 -10.08
CA CYS A 385 8.14 5.46 -10.97
C CYS A 385 7.23 5.29 -12.20
N ARG A 386 6.71 6.33 -12.84
CA ARG A 386 5.90 6.14 -14.06
C ARG A 386 6.71 5.48 -15.20
N LYS A 387 7.94 5.93 -15.37
CA LYS A 387 8.90 5.49 -16.40
C LYS A 387 10.30 5.49 -15.79
N ALA A 388 11.11 4.47 -16.11
CA ALA A 388 12.51 4.43 -15.69
C ALA A 388 13.46 4.60 -16.88
N ILE A 389 14.53 5.37 -16.69
CA ILE A 389 15.68 5.44 -17.60
C ILE A 389 16.88 4.81 -16.88
N LEU A 390 17.31 3.64 -17.34
CA LEU A 390 18.47 2.94 -16.79
C LEU A 390 19.74 3.43 -17.49
N VAL A 391 20.73 3.80 -16.70
CA VAL A 391 22.03 4.30 -17.18
C VAL A 391 23.18 3.50 -16.54
N GLU A 392 24.38 3.57 -17.13
CA GLU A 392 25.52 2.78 -16.66
C GLU A 392 26.08 3.29 -15.33
N GLY A 393 26.28 4.61 -15.21
CA GLY A 393 26.92 5.20 -14.04
C GLY A 393 26.33 6.53 -13.59
N PRO A 394 26.86 7.09 -12.50
CA PRO A 394 26.41 8.37 -11.94
C PRO A 394 26.71 9.55 -12.88
N SER A 395 27.74 9.45 -13.73
CA SER A 395 28.04 10.47 -14.74
C SER A 395 26.95 10.52 -15.81
N ASP A 396 26.52 9.36 -16.31
CA ASP A 396 25.42 9.24 -17.27
C ASP A 396 24.11 9.75 -16.68
N GLU A 397 23.85 9.44 -15.41
CA GLU A 397 22.67 9.89 -14.67
C GLU A 397 22.55 11.42 -14.70
N LEU A 398 23.62 12.14 -14.35
CA LEU A 398 23.64 13.60 -14.36
C LEU A 398 23.45 14.18 -15.77
N ILE A 399 24.10 13.59 -16.79
CA ILE A 399 23.99 14.07 -18.17
C ILE A 399 22.58 13.86 -18.71
N VAL A 400 21.97 12.71 -18.46
CA VAL A 400 20.58 12.43 -18.84
C VAL A 400 19.62 13.39 -18.13
N GLN A 401 19.79 13.65 -16.83
CA GLN A 401 18.97 14.61 -16.10
C GLN A 401 19.09 16.03 -16.69
N LYS A 402 20.30 16.48 -17.04
CA LYS A 402 20.51 17.79 -17.67
C LYS A 402 19.89 17.87 -19.06
N ALA A 403 20.04 16.82 -19.87
CA ALA A 403 19.43 16.73 -21.20
C ALA A 403 17.90 16.77 -21.11
N TYR A 404 17.32 16.08 -20.13
CA TYR A 404 15.89 16.08 -19.86
C TYR A 404 15.41 17.48 -19.46
N LEU A 405 16.10 18.14 -18.52
CA LEU A 405 15.80 19.52 -18.10
C LEU A 405 15.81 20.50 -19.27
N LYS A 406 16.76 20.36 -20.19
CA LYS A 406 16.84 21.21 -21.38
C LYS A 406 15.69 20.96 -22.36
N GLN A 407 15.22 19.73 -22.49
CA GLN A 407 14.20 19.35 -23.48
C GLN A 407 12.77 19.54 -22.97
N LYS A 408 12.54 19.35 -21.66
CA LYS A 408 11.20 19.31 -21.03
C LYS A 408 10.95 20.44 -20.04
N GLU A 409 11.96 21.26 -19.76
CA GLU A 409 11.94 22.35 -18.76
C GLU A 409 11.75 21.92 -17.30
N ASN A 410 11.61 20.62 -17.03
CA ASN A 410 11.52 20.00 -15.71
C ASN A 410 12.64 18.96 -15.52
N LEU A 411 12.99 18.62 -14.28
CA LEU A 411 13.81 17.44 -14.00
C LEU A 411 12.99 16.15 -14.18
N PRO A 412 13.62 15.01 -14.52
CA PRO A 412 12.90 13.75 -14.71
C PRO A 412 11.96 13.39 -13.55
N ILE A 413 12.43 13.57 -12.31
CA ILE A 413 11.69 13.22 -11.10
C ILE A 413 10.41 14.04 -10.92
N GLU A 414 10.37 15.26 -11.47
CA GLU A 414 9.20 16.14 -11.42
C GLU A 414 8.09 15.66 -12.37
N ASP A 415 8.46 14.92 -13.42
CA ASP A 415 7.54 14.28 -14.36
C ASP A 415 7.31 12.78 -14.03
N GLU A 416 7.63 12.36 -12.80
CA GLU A 416 7.55 10.96 -12.32
C GLU A 416 8.44 9.97 -13.11
N VAL A 417 9.49 10.47 -13.78
CA VAL A 417 10.49 9.68 -14.48
C VAL A 417 11.72 9.49 -13.60
N ASP A 418 12.11 8.25 -13.35
CA ASP A 418 13.29 7.97 -12.52
C ASP A 418 14.50 7.61 -13.38
N VAL A 419 15.65 8.24 -13.11
CA VAL A 419 16.93 7.92 -13.78
C VAL A 419 17.76 7.11 -12.81
N VAL A 420 18.09 5.87 -13.18
CA VAL A 420 18.67 4.88 -12.27
C VAL A 420 19.99 4.36 -12.82
N SER A 421 21.08 4.64 -12.11
CA SER A 421 22.40 4.07 -12.39
C SER A 421 22.47 2.61 -11.96
N VAL A 422 22.50 1.68 -12.92
CA VAL A 422 22.45 0.23 -12.66
C VAL A 422 23.80 -0.49 -12.83
N GLY A 423 24.87 0.22 -13.19
CA GLY A 423 26.16 -0.39 -13.46
C GLY A 423 26.06 -1.43 -14.55
N THR A 424 26.61 -2.62 -14.30
CA THR A 424 26.58 -3.75 -15.25
C THR A 424 25.30 -4.59 -15.17
N SER A 425 24.32 -4.21 -14.35
CA SER A 425 23.21 -5.09 -13.98
C SER A 425 21.93 -4.90 -14.80
N PHE A 426 21.97 -4.22 -15.96
CA PHE A 426 20.82 -3.97 -16.84
C PHE A 426 19.89 -5.17 -17.03
N LEU A 427 20.44 -6.33 -17.41
CA LEU A 427 19.63 -7.53 -17.71
C LEU A 427 18.76 -7.98 -16.52
N ARG A 428 19.23 -7.78 -15.28
CA ARG A 428 18.47 -8.11 -14.07
C ARG A 428 17.31 -7.16 -13.83
N PHE A 429 17.48 -5.88 -14.16
CA PHE A 429 16.40 -4.89 -14.07
C PHE A 429 15.38 -5.07 -15.21
N LEU A 430 15.84 -5.39 -16.42
CA LEU A 430 14.97 -5.68 -17.56
C LEU A 430 14.10 -6.92 -17.33
N GLU A 431 14.65 -7.97 -16.71
CA GLU A 431 13.88 -9.16 -16.34
C GLU A 431 12.70 -8.80 -15.42
N ILE A 432 12.91 -7.93 -14.43
CA ILE A 432 11.83 -7.43 -13.56
C ILE A 432 10.82 -6.61 -14.36
N ALA A 433 11.31 -5.70 -15.20
CA ALA A 433 10.50 -4.77 -15.98
C ALA A 433 9.54 -5.48 -16.94
N GLU A 434 10.02 -6.52 -17.62
CA GLU A 434 9.23 -7.35 -18.50
C GLU A 434 8.06 -8.01 -17.74
N LYS A 435 8.34 -8.62 -16.57
CA LYS A 435 7.33 -9.32 -15.77
C LYS A 435 6.22 -8.43 -15.26
N ILE A 436 6.54 -7.17 -14.95
CA ILE A 436 5.57 -6.19 -14.43
C ILE A 436 5.07 -5.22 -15.50
N LYS A 437 5.48 -5.42 -16.77
CA LYS A 437 5.18 -4.55 -17.92
C LYS A 437 5.50 -3.07 -17.67
N LYS A 438 6.67 -2.80 -17.08
CA LYS A 438 7.11 -1.44 -16.76
C LYS A 438 7.71 -0.75 -17.98
N PRO A 439 7.32 0.50 -18.30
CA PRO A 439 8.02 1.31 -19.29
C PRO A 439 9.45 1.61 -18.85
N ILE A 440 10.42 1.08 -19.58
CA ILE A 440 11.86 1.27 -19.33
C ILE A 440 12.58 1.66 -20.59
N VAL A 441 13.50 2.63 -20.46
CA VAL A 441 14.50 2.93 -21.47
C VAL A 441 15.89 2.62 -20.93
N VAL A 442 16.71 1.94 -21.72
CA VAL A 442 18.13 1.72 -21.42
C VAL A 442 18.95 2.70 -22.23
N VAL A 443 19.83 3.44 -21.56
CA VAL A 443 20.85 4.30 -22.16
C VAL A 443 22.20 3.69 -21.81
N THR A 444 22.91 3.20 -22.83
CA THR A 444 24.14 2.42 -22.64
C THR A 444 25.10 2.68 -23.79
N ASP A 445 26.38 2.53 -23.51
CA ASP A 445 27.44 2.72 -24.48
C ASP A 445 27.68 1.42 -25.27
N ASN A 446 28.12 1.53 -26.52
CA ASN A 446 28.44 0.36 -27.34
C ASN A 446 29.85 -0.21 -27.05
N ASP A 447 30.70 0.55 -26.33
CA ASP A 447 32.11 0.23 -26.04
C ASP A 447 32.91 -0.26 -27.27
N GLY A 448 32.55 0.19 -28.47
CA GLY A 448 33.19 -0.17 -29.73
C GLY A 448 32.73 -1.50 -30.35
N ASP A 449 31.69 -2.14 -29.82
CA ASP A 449 31.10 -3.37 -30.37
C ASP A 449 29.57 -3.38 -30.23
N PHE A 450 28.89 -2.61 -31.09
CA PHE A 450 27.43 -2.53 -31.10
C PHE A 450 26.73 -3.88 -31.30
N GLU A 451 27.23 -4.72 -32.21
CA GLU A 451 26.61 -6.01 -32.54
C GLU A 451 26.56 -6.96 -31.33
N ASN A 452 27.66 -7.14 -30.61
CA ASN A 452 27.66 -8.07 -29.48
C ASN A 452 27.14 -7.44 -28.20
N LYS A 453 27.50 -6.17 -27.91
CA LYS A 453 27.18 -5.53 -26.63
C LYS A 453 25.79 -4.91 -26.56
N ILE A 454 25.19 -4.57 -27.70
CA ILE A 454 23.82 -4.05 -27.78
C ILE A 454 22.90 -5.11 -28.36
N THR A 455 23.02 -5.42 -29.66
CA THR A 455 22.10 -6.32 -30.36
C THR A 455 22.09 -7.71 -29.73
N GLY A 456 23.25 -8.33 -29.52
CA GLY A 456 23.37 -9.65 -28.92
C GLY A 456 22.94 -9.71 -27.46
N LYS A 457 23.35 -8.74 -26.64
CA LYS A 457 23.07 -8.67 -25.20
C LYS A 457 21.58 -8.47 -24.90
N TYR A 458 20.90 -7.60 -25.65
CA TYR A 458 19.52 -7.21 -25.38
C TYR A 458 18.48 -7.89 -26.29
N LYS A 459 18.91 -8.77 -27.21
CA LYS A 459 18.05 -9.57 -28.09
C LYS A 459 16.79 -10.15 -27.43
N PRO A 460 16.83 -10.69 -26.20
CA PRO A 460 15.62 -11.23 -25.56
C PRO A 460 14.50 -10.21 -25.33
N TYR A 461 14.80 -8.90 -25.35
CA TYR A 461 13.88 -7.82 -25.04
C TYR A 461 13.52 -6.95 -26.26
N GLU A 462 13.99 -7.30 -27.46
CA GLU A 462 13.79 -6.52 -28.69
C GLU A 462 12.30 -6.39 -29.07
N ASP A 463 11.51 -7.44 -28.86
CA ASP A 463 10.06 -7.47 -29.13
C ASP A 463 9.20 -6.94 -27.97
N CYS A 464 9.82 -6.50 -26.87
CA CYS A 464 9.09 -6.05 -25.69
C CYS A 464 8.64 -4.59 -25.83
N ALA A 465 7.35 -4.34 -26.08
CA ALA A 465 6.83 -3.00 -26.32
C ALA A 465 7.10 -1.99 -25.17
N THR A 466 7.28 -2.48 -23.94
CA THR A 466 7.56 -1.65 -22.76
C THR A 466 9.04 -1.36 -22.54
N ILE A 467 9.96 -1.95 -23.33
CA ILE A 467 11.40 -1.78 -23.16
C ILE A 467 11.99 -1.17 -24.44
N LYS A 468 12.71 -0.05 -24.30
CA LYS A 468 13.47 0.55 -25.40
C LYS A 468 14.95 0.56 -25.07
N ILE A 469 15.79 0.12 -26.01
CA ILE A 469 17.25 0.20 -25.89
C ILE A 469 17.75 1.36 -26.76
N CYS A 470 18.47 2.29 -26.16
CA CYS A 470 19.09 3.44 -26.83
C CYS A 470 20.61 3.34 -26.66
N ALA A 471 21.31 3.18 -27.78
CA ALA A 471 22.77 3.22 -27.88
C ALA A 471 23.15 3.75 -29.27
N ASP A 472 24.32 4.37 -29.37
CA ASP A 472 24.85 4.81 -30.67
C ASP A 472 25.43 3.63 -31.46
N SER A 473 25.14 3.54 -32.75
CA SER A 473 25.67 2.51 -33.66
C SER A 473 27.12 2.74 -34.08
N ASN A 474 27.68 3.93 -33.83
CA ASN A 474 29.04 4.28 -34.22
C ASN A 474 30.06 3.75 -33.21
N ASN A 475 30.81 2.72 -33.61
CA ASN A 475 31.83 2.08 -32.76
C ASN A 475 33.05 2.99 -32.50
N ASP A 476 33.28 4.05 -33.28
CA ASP A 476 34.38 5.00 -33.05
C ASP A 476 34.07 5.95 -31.87
N LEU A 477 32.79 6.22 -31.61
CA LEU A 477 32.30 7.02 -30.49
C LEU A 477 31.86 6.12 -29.34
N ASN A 478 32.82 5.34 -28.85
CA ASN A 478 32.56 4.16 -28.03
C ASN A 478 32.01 4.42 -26.61
N THR A 479 32.11 5.64 -26.09
CA THR A 479 31.60 6.01 -24.77
C THR A 479 30.89 7.36 -24.80
N LEU A 480 30.22 7.74 -23.70
CA LEU A 480 29.53 9.03 -23.57
C LEU A 480 30.44 10.25 -23.86
N GLU A 481 31.70 10.23 -23.41
CA GLU A 481 32.57 11.42 -23.53
C GLU A 481 32.93 11.77 -24.98
N PRO A 482 33.41 10.83 -25.83
CA PRO A 482 33.53 11.05 -27.27
C PRO A 482 32.26 11.58 -27.94
N GLN A 483 31.09 11.04 -27.59
CA GLN A 483 29.83 11.44 -28.20
C GLN A 483 29.43 12.87 -27.82
N LEU A 484 29.62 13.27 -26.56
CA LEU A 484 29.40 14.65 -26.13
C LEU A 484 30.32 15.64 -26.85
N VAL A 485 31.59 15.27 -27.06
CA VAL A 485 32.54 16.13 -27.77
C VAL A 485 32.18 16.25 -29.26
N ASP A 486 31.85 15.15 -29.94
CA ASP A 486 31.50 15.17 -31.38
C ASP A 486 30.26 16.04 -31.65
N VAL A 487 29.22 15.93 -30.82
CA VAL A 487 27.99 16.72 -30.98
C VAL A 487 28.21 18.21 -30.69
N ASN A 488 29.28 18.55 -29.98
CA ASN A 488 29.68 19.92 -29.64
C ASN A 488 30.93 20.40 -30.39
N LYS A 489 31.37 19.71 -31.46
CA LYS A 489 32.59 20.06 -32.22
C LYS A 489 32.59 21.48 -32.80
N ASP A 490 31.41 21.99 -33.16
CA ASP A 490 31.25 23.35 -33.66
C ASP A 490 31.37 24.42 -32.55
N GLN A 491 31.38 24.00 -31.28
CA GLN A 491 31.38 24.89 -30.11
C GLN A 491 32.31 24.42 -28.98
N LEU A 492 33.50 23.90 -29.33
CA LEU A 492 34.49 23.43 -28.35
C LEU A 492 34.88 24.50 -27.31
N ASN A 493 34.86 25.78 -27.68
CA ASN A 493 35.12 26.88 -26.74
C ASN A 493 34.09 26.93 -25.61
N VAL A 494 32.80 26.75 -25.93
CA VAL A 494 31.73 26.67 -24.94
C VAL A 494 31.96 25.47 -24.04
N LEU A 495 32.29 24.31 -24.61
CA LEU A 495 32.57 23.10 -23.82
C LEU A 495 33.77 23.27 -22.89
N ARG A 496 34.86 23.91 -23.34
CA ARG A 496 36.03 24.22 -22.51
C ARG A 496 35.68 25.13 -21.34
N GLU A 497 34.88 26.16 -21.59
CA GLU A 497 34.44 27.08 -20.55
C GLU A 497 33.52 26.39 -19.53
N VAL A 498 32.64 25.49 -19.97
CA VAL A 498 31.79 24.68 -19.08
C VAL A 498 32.63 23.75 -18.22
N LEU A 499 33.62 23.09 -18.82
CA LEU A 499 34.52 22.17 -18.10
C LEU A 499 35.59 22.90 -17.27
N GLU A 500 35.71 24.23 -17.42
CA GLU A 500 36.73 25.09 -16.81
C GLU A 500 38.16 24.64 -17.15
N ILE A 501 38.40 24.30 -18.42
CA ILE A 501 39.71 23.83 -18.91
C ILE A 501 40.36 24.84 -19.85
N GLU A 502 41.68 24.95 -19.79
CA GLU A 502 42.47 25.88 -20.60
C GLU A 502 42.66 25.35 -22.03
N GLU A 503 42.38 26.20 -23.02
CA GLU A 503 42.57 25.87 -24.45
C GLU A 503 44.02 25.47 -24.79
N THR A 504 45.01 26.07 -24.13
CA THR A 504 46.44 25.78 -24.35
C THR A 504 46.83 24.35 -23.99
N LYS A 505 46.13 23.73 -23.03
CA LYS A 505 46.36 22.35 -22.60
C LYS A 505 45.45 21.35 -23.31
N TYR A 506 44.29 21.81 -23.77
CA TYR A 506 43.27 20.98 -24.42
C TYR A 506 42.79 21.59 -25.76
N PRO A 507 43.67 21.64 -26.78
CA PRO A 507 43.44 22.37 -28.02
C PRO A 507 42.53 21.64 -29.02
N ASP A 508 42.32 20.34 -28.86
CA ASP A 508 41.60 19.50 -29.81
C ASP A 508 40.60 18.53 -29.13
N GLU A 509 39.71 17.94 -29.91
CA GLU A 509 38.67 17.02 -29.44
C GLU A 509 39.26 15.85 -28.61
N ASN A 510 40.35 15.23 -29.09
CA ASN A 510 40.96 14.07 -28.41
C ASN A 510 41.51 14.45 -27.04
N SER A 511 42.10 15.64 -26.91
CA SER A 511 42.60 16.15 -25.65
C SER A 511 41.48 16.35 -24.62
N ILE A 512 40.32 16.88 -25.05
CA ILE A 512 39.13 17.08 -24.22
C ILE A 512 38.54 15.72 -23.82
N ILE A 513 38.39 14.78 -24.76
CA ILE A 513 37.91 13.42 -24.50
C ILE A 513 38.79 12.74 -23.43
N LYS A 514 40.12 12.87 -23.54
CA LYS A 514 41.06 12.29 -22.57
C LYS A 514 40.88 12.91 -21.17
N TYR A 515 40.63 14.21 -21.09
CA TYR A 515 40.34 14.88 -19.81
C TYR A 515 39.05 14.36 -19.19
N MET A 516 37.96 14.30 -19.98
CA MET A 516 36.66 13.84 -19.51
C MET A 516 36.68 12.37 -19.05
N LYS A 517 37.40 11.49 -19.75
CA LYS A 517 37.57 10.08 -19.34
C LYS A 517 38.26 9.93 -17.98
N GLY A 518 39.13 10.87 -17.61
CA GLY A 518 39.80 10.91 -16.30
C GLY A 518 39.00 11.56 -15.18
N HIS A 519 37.97 12.36 -15.50
CA HIS A 519 37.22 13.20 -14.56
C HIS A 519 35.69 13.10 -14.82
N LYS A 520 35.19 11.88 -15.06
CA LYS A 520 33.82 11.64 -15.55
C LYS A 520 32.74 12.34 -14.71
N THR A 521 32.73 12.10 -13.40
CA THR A 521 31.72 12.65 -12.48
C THR A 521 31.84 14.18 -12.35
N ASP A 522 33.06 14.71 -12.25
CA ASP A 522 33.28 16.16 -12.14
C ASP A 522 32.84 16.89 -13.41
N CYS A 523 33.15 16.33 -14.59
CA CYS A 523 32.70 16.88 -15.87
C CYS A 523 31.17 16.86 -15.97
N ALA A 524 30.53 15.77 -15.53
CA ALA A 524 29.07 15.64 -15.56
C ALA A 524 28.39 16.65 -14.62
N LEU A 525 28.94 16.90 -13.42
CA LEU A 525 28.46 17.94 -12.49
C LEU A 525 28.56 19.34 -13.12
N LYS A 526 29.70 19.68 -13.71
CA LYS A 526 29.88 20.98 -14.38
C LYS A 526 28.91 21.19 -15.55
N ILE A 527 28.66 20.14 -16.33
CA ILE A 527 27.66 20.18 -17.41
C ILE A 527 26.24 20.28 -16.84
N PHE A 528 25.95 19.68 -15.68
CA PHE A 528 24.66 19.82 -15.03
C PHE A 528 24.41 21.25 -14.53
N ASP A 529 25.39 21.87 -13.88
CA ASP A 529 25.26 23.19 -13.25
C ASP A 529 25.31 24.36 -14.24
N THR A 530 25.81 24.15 -15.46
CA THR A 530 25.98 25.26 -16.41
C THR A 530 24.66 25.78 -16.96
N SER A 531 24.60 27.09 -17.20
CA SER A 531 23.53 27.76 -17.96
C SER A 531 23.82 27.86 -19.46
N LYS A 532 25.01 27.42 -19.91
CA LYS A 532 25.44 27.50 -21.31
C LYS A 532 24.78 26.42 -22.16
N ASP A 533 24.66 26.71 -23.46
CA ASP A 533 23.94 25.86 -24.41
C ASP A 533 24.77 24.65 -24.87
N VAL A 534 24.82 23.60 -24.05
CA VAL A 534 25.48 22.33 -24.38
C VAL A 534 24.53 21.42 -25.15
N LYS A 535 24.96 20.84 -26.28
CA LYS A 535 24.19 19.87 -27.05
C LYS A 535 24.39 18.45 -26.53
N PHE A 536 23.37 17.60 -26.64
CA PHE A 536 23.39 16.22 -26.15
C PHE A 536 23.26 15.21 -27.30
N PRO A 537 23.87 14.02 -27.19
CA PRO A 537 23.77 12.96 -28.17
C PRO A 537 22.34 12.52 -28.50
N LYS A 538 22.11 12.11 -29.75
CA LYS A 538 20.78 11.77 -30.25
C LYS A 538 20.16 10.59 -29.51
N TYR A 539 20.91 9.53 -29.19
CA TYR A 539 20.37 8.36 -28.48
C TYR A 539 19.81 8.71 -27.08
N ILE A 540 20.39 9.71 -26.40
CA ILE A 540 19.88 10.24 -25.13
C ILE A 540 18.58 11.03 -25.35
N LEU A 541 18.54 11.89 -26.36
CA LEU A 541 17.33 12.64 -26.70
C LEU A 541 16.18 11.70 -27.13
N ASP A 542 16.49 10.63 -27.86
CA ASP A 542 15.55 9.59 -28.27
C ASP A 542 15.05 8.76 -27.08
N ALA A 543 15.86 8.62 -26.03
CA ALA A 543 15.46 7.98 -24.77
C ALA A 543 14.49 8.86 -23.96
N ILE A 544 14.77 10.16 -23.89
CA ILE A 544 13.92 11.15 -23.22
C ILE A 544 12.57 11.27 -23.93
N SER A 545 12.60 11.35 -25.27
CA SER A 545 11.40 11.56 -26.10
C SER A 545 10.48 10.35 -26.21
N TRP A 546 10.96 9.15 -25.87
CA TRP A 546 10.15 7.94 -25.94
C TRP A 546 9.09 7.93 -24.84
N GLU A 547 7.83 7.83 -25.21
CA GLU A 547 6.73 7.57 -24.30
C GLU A 547 6.08 6.24 -24.68
N TYR A 548 5.74 5.45 -23.67
CA TYR A 548 4.94 4.26 -23.85
C TYR A 548 3.50 4.58 -23.49
N GLU A 549 2.64 4.67 -24.51
CA GLU A 549 1.20 4.73 -24.33
C GLU A 549 0.65 3.30 -24.37
N GLN A 550 -0.01 2.88 -23.29
CA GLN A 550 -0.77 1.62 -23.30
C GLN A 550 -1.95 1.81 -24.27
N GLN A 551 -1.92 1.09 -25.40
CA GLN A 551 -3.04 1.01 -26.34
C GLN A 551 -4.29 0.37 -25.73
#